data_AF-A0A2N5W4M1-F1
#
_entry.id   AF-A0A2N5W4M1-F1
#
_cell.length_a   1.000
_cell.length_b   1.000
_cell.length_c   1.000
_cell.angle_alpha   90.00
_cell.angle_beta   90.00
_cell.angle_gamma   90.00
#
_symmetry.space_group_name_H-M   'P 1'
#
loop_
_entity.id
_entity.type
_entity.pdbx_description
1 polymer ?
#
loop_
_entity_poly.entity_id
_entity_poly.type
_entity_poly.pdbx_seq_one_letter_code
_entity_poly.pdbx_strand_id
1 'polypeptide(L)'
;MAQAQTPSHPMLALGVFEPLELSTSDTPRGNMYGVLTTASFIQCGGADQTKMDDVKLTLSTNSALNDKLEPKTLYQLNGRLIPVNTESPPKLAYISSATLCLGPLPTLPPGLTNKTAITSLGWVLAREEV
;
A
#
# COMPACT_ATOMS: atom_id res chain seq x y z
N MET A 1 -9.69 5.94 -31.49
CA MET A 1 -10.09 4.58 -31.06
C MET A 1 -9.49 4.36 -29.68
N ALA A 2 -10.30 4.08 -28.66
CA ALA A 2 -9.80 3.84 -27.31
C ALA A 2 -9.11 2.46 -27.29
N GLN A 3 -7.82 2.44 -27.02
CA GLN A 3 -7.05 1.21 -26.83
C GLN A 3 -7.62 0.48 -25.61
N ALA A 4 -8.03 -0.78 -25.78
CA ALA A 4 -8.49 -1.61 -24.68
C ALA A 4 -7.35 -1.69 -23.65
N GLN A 5 -7.52 -1.07 -22.49
CA GLN A 5 -6.53 -1.12 -21.43
C GLN A 5 -6.45 -2.56 -20.93
N THR A 6 -5.23 -3.10 -20.87
CA THR A 6 -4.99 -4.41 -20.25
C THR A 6 -5.55 -4.37 -18.82
N PRO A 7 -6.41 -5.34 -18.44
CA PRO A 7 -6.95 -5.38 -17.09
C PRO A 7 -5.81 -5.49 -16.08
N SER A 8 -5.78 -4.60 -15.10
CA SER A 8 -4.82 -4.66 -14.00
C SER A 8 -5.06 -5.94 -13.21
N HIS A 9 -4.12 -6.90 -13.27
CA HIS A 9 -4.18 -8.11 -12.48
C HIS A 9 -3.83 -7.78 -11.01
N PRO A 10 -4.76 -7.90 -10.05
CA PRO A 10 -4.47 -7.61 -8.65
C PRO A 10 -3.47 -8.62 -8.10
N MET A 11 -2.47 -8.14 -7.39
CA MET A 11 -1.41 -8.94 -6.78
C MET A 11 -1.71 -9.10 -5.29
N LEU A 12 -1.45 -10.28 -4.72
CA LEU A 12 -1.57 -10.45 -3.27
C LEU A 12 -0.36 -9.79 -2.61
N ALA A 13 -0.61 -8.95 -1.61
CA ALA A 13 0.43 -8.24 -0.89
C ALA A 13 0.22 -8.40 0.62
N LEU A 14 1.28 -8.79 1.30
CA LEU A 14 1.38 -8.86 2.75
C LEU A 14 2.64 -8.12 3.17
N GLY A 15 2.53 -7.18 4.10
CA GLY A 15 3.69 -6.44 4.55
C GLY A 15 3.41 -5.58 5.76
N VAL A 16 4.49 -4.99 6.26
CA VAL A 16 4.44 -3.97 7.31
C VAL A 16 4.53 -2.62 6.63
N PHE A 17 3.60 -1.72 6.93
CA PHE A 17 3.50 -0.42 6.29
C PHE A 17 3.48 0.70 7.32
N GLU A 18 4.17 1.79 7.00
CA GLU A 18 4.08 3.05 7.71
C GLU A 18 3.15 4.03 6.98
N PRO A 19 2.10 4.52 7.64
CA PRO A 19 1.34 5.68 7.18
C PRO A 19 2.19 6.95 7.23
N LEU A 20 2.32 7.63 6.09
CA LEU A 20 3.04 8.91 6.00
C LEU A 20 2.18 10.07 6.51
N GLU A 21 0.86 9.95 6.35
CA GLU A 21 -0.13 10.97 6.68
C GLU A 21 -1.37 10.33 7.29
N LEU A 22 -2.23 11.14 7.91
CA LEU A 22 -3.51 10.68 8.45
C LEU A 22 -4.43 10.20 7.33
N SER A 23 -5.18 9.12 7.59
CA SER A 23 -6.17 8.65 6.62
C SER A 23 -7.25 9.70 6.32
N THR A 24 -7.49 9.91 5.03
CA THR A 24 -8.53 10.81 4.51
C THR A 24 -9.69 10.00 3.92
N SER A 25 -10.86 10.64 3.80
CA SER A 25 -12.01 10.08 3.11
C SER A 25 -12.81 11.19 2.43
N ASP A 26 -13.25 10.94 1.20
CA ASP A 26 -14.14 11.82 0.43
C ASP A 26 -15.62 11.54 0.69
N THR A 27 -15.91 10.75 1.72
CA THR A 27 -17.28 10.31 2.02
C THR A 27 -18.14 11.49 2.50
N PRO A 28 -19.39 11.65 2.01
CA PRO A 28 -20.28 12.72 2.43
C PRO A 28 -20.49 12.79 3.95
N ARG A 29 -20.69 14.02 4.45
CA ARG A 29 -20.94 14.28 5.87
C ARG A 29 -22.21 13.56 6.33
N GLY A 30 -22.12 12.89 7.47
CA GLY A 30 -23.22 12.10 8.06
C GLY A 30 -23.08 10.59 7.86
N ASN A 31 -22.17 10.15 6.99
CA ASN A 31 -21.86 8.73 6.85
C ASN A 31 -20.87 8.27 7.92
N MET A 32 -21.06 7.06 8.42
CA MET A 32 -20.15 6.43 9.38
C MET A 32 -19.12 5.50 8.70
N TYR A 33 -19.37 5.11 7.45
CA TYR A 33 -18.55 4.19 6.67
C TYR A 33 -18.15 4.81 5.35
N GLY A 34 -16.97 4.46 4.87
CA GLY A 34 -16.50 4.91 3.58
C GLY A 34 -15.11 4.41 3.23
N VAL A 35 -14.63 4.87 2.08
CA VAL A 35 -13.28 4.56 1.64
C VAL A 35 -12.30 5.47 2.37
N LEU A 36 -11.39 4.87 3.13
CA LEU A 36 -10.24 5.52 3.70
C LEU A 36 -9.05 5.36 2.74
N THR A 37 -8.30 6.43 2.56
CA THR A 37 -7.05 6.44 1.79
C THR A 37 -5.92 7.02 2.62
N THR A 38 -4.76 6.40 2.55
CA THR A 38 -3.58 6.78 3.34
C THR A 38 -2.34 6.66 2.48
N ALA A 39 -1.49 7.69 2.46
CA ALA A 39 -0.22 7.65 1.75
C ALA A 39 0.79 6.76 2.50
N SER A 40 1.52 5.92 1.77
CA SER A 40 2.58 5.06 2.29
C SER A 40 3.62 4.79 1.19
N PHE A 41 4.58 3.90 1.44
CA PHE A 41 5.61 3.53 0.50
C PHE A 41 6.09 2.09 0.70
N ILE A 42 6.66 1.52 -0.35
CA ILE A 42 7.35 0.23 -0.33
C ILE A 42 8.82 0.51 -0.58
N GLN A 43 9.71 -0.06 0.23
CA GLN A 43 11.13 0.02 -0.05
C GLN A 43 11.52 -1.05 -1.06
N CYS A 44 12.13 -0.63 -2.16
CA CYS A 44 12.68 -1.53 -3.17
C CYS A 44 14.20 -1.43 -3.14
N GLY A 45 14.87 -2.55 -2.86
CA GLY A 45 16.32 -2.69 -2.81
C GLY A 45 17.01 -2.78 -4.19
N GLY A 46 16.24 -2.95 -5.26
CA GLY A 46 16.75 -3.57 -6.48
C GLY A 46 17.15 -5.04 -6.26
N ALA A 47 17.60 -5.73 -7.32
CA ALA A 47 18.01 -7.14 -7.23
C ALA A 47 19.22 -7.34 -6.30
N ASP A 48 20.13 -6.37 -6.30
CA ASP A 48 21.40 -6.43 -5.55
C ASP A 48 21.34 -5.72 -4.18
N GLN A 49 20.17 -5.22 -3.76
CA GLN A 49 20.00 -4.43 -2.52
C GLN A 49 20.84 -3.14 -2.46
N THR A 50 21.37 -2.69 -3.61
CA THR A 50 22.27 -1.54 -3.72
C THR A 50 21.54 -0.22 -3.88
N LYS A 51 20.26 -0.25 -4.24
CA LYS A 51 19.41 0.94 -4.42
C LYS A 51 18.31 0.92 -3.38
N MET A 52 18.21 1.96 -2.56
CA MET A 52 17.11 2.10 -1.61
C MET A 52 16.12 3.11 -2.17
N ASP A 53 15.27 2.64 -3.09
CA ASP A 53 14.24 3.48 -3.69
C ASP A 53 12.89 3.25 -3.00
N ASP A 54 12.33 4.33 -2.46
CA ASP A 54 11.02 4.32 -1.85
C ASP A 54 9.94 4.50 -2.93
N VAL A 55 9.22 3.43 -3.25
CA VAL A 55 8.11 3.45 -4.20
C VAL A 55 6.84 3.90 -3.47
N LYS A 56 6.35 5.09 -3.81
CA LYS A 56 5.10 5.62 -3.24
C LYS A 56 3.91 4.72 -3.55
N LEU A 57 3.04 4.54 -2.57
CA LEU A 57 1.84 3.71 -2.70
C LEU A 57 0.66 4.37 -1.94
N THR A 58 -0.57 4.06 -2.34
CA THR A 58 -1.77 4.48 -1.62
C THR A 58 -2.42 3.29 -0.94
N LEU A 59 -2.43 3.26 0.40
CA LEU A 59 -3.19 2.31 1.20
C LEU A 59 -4.66 2.69 1.15
N SER A 60 -5.55 1.72 0.96
CA SER A 60 -6.98 1.99 0.95
C SER A 60 -7.80 0.84 1.51
N THR A 61 -8.83 1.19 2.27
CA THR A 61 -9.79 0.23 2.78
C THR A 61 -11.19 0.84 2.79
N ASN A 62 -12.21 -0.01 2.82
CA ASN A 62 -13.58 0.42 3.09
C ASN A 62 -13.93 -0.02 4.50
N SER A 63 -13.98 0.94 5.44
CA SER A 63 -14.24 0.67 6.87
C SER A 63 -15.02 1.82 7.49
N ALA A 64 -15.22 1.77 8.81
CA ALA A 64 -15.71 2.91 9.57
C ALA A 64 -14.73 4.08 9.43
N LEU A 65 -15.24 5.30 9.30
CA LEU A 65 -14.40 6.50 9.09
C LEU A 65 -13.49 6.83 10.29
N ASN A 66 -13.71 6.18 11.44
CA ASN A 66 -12.89 6.29 12.63
C ASN A 66 -11.73 5.29 12.67
N ASP A 67 -11.72 4.26 11.81
CA ASP A 67 -10.64 3.25 11.74
C ASP A 67 -9.45 3.76 10.91
N LYS A 68 -8.98 4.97 11.25
CA LYS A 68 -7.89 5.63 10.54
C LYS A 68 -6.55 5.03 10.95
N LEU A 69 -5.65 4.92 9.99
CA LEU A 69 -4.26 4.62 10.27
C LEU A 69 -3.57 5.90 10.77
N GLU A 70 -2.79 5.75 11.82
CA GLU A 70 -2.08 6.88 12.43
C GLU A 70 -0.66 6.98 11.87
N PRO A 71 -0.16 8.20 11.58
CA PRO A 71 1.24 8.41 11.23
C PRO A 71 2.17 7.94 12.34
N LYS A 72 3.40 7.56 11.97
CA LYS A 72 4.46 7.10 12.91
C LYS A 72 4.13 5.79 13.64
N THR A 73 3.16 5.04 13.14
CA THR A 73 2.76 3.72 13.66
C THR A 73 2.91 2.68 12.55
N LEU A 74 3.44 1.49 12.89
CA LEU A 74 3.57 0.40 11.92
C LEU A 74 2.33 -0.49 11.96
N TYR A 75 1.83 -0.83 10.78
CA TYR A 75 0.70 -1.74 10.60
C TYR A 75 1.09 -2.90 9.71
N GLN A 76 0.81 -4.12 10.15
CA GLN A 76 0.83 -5.27 9.25
C GLN A 76 -0.50 -5.30 8.49
N LEU A 77 -0.41 -5.19 7.16
CA LEU A 77 -1.56 -5.14 6.27
C LEU A 77 -1.51 -6.29 5.28
N ASN A 78 -2.67 -6.90 5.06
CA ASN A 78 -2.92 -7.89 4.02
C ASN A 78 -3.94 -7.33 3.03
N GLY A 79 -3.64 -7.41 1.74
CA GLY A 79 -4.50 -6.86 0.72
C GLY A 79 -4.14 -7.24 -0.70
N ARG A 80 -4.75 -6.49 -1.61
CA ARG A 80 -4.48 -6.58 -3.05
C ARG A 80 -3.78 -5.33 -3.52
N LEU A 81 -2.56 -5.48 -4.03
CA LEU A 81 -1.84 -4.43 -4.72
C LEU A 81 -2.36 -4.34 -6.16
N ILE A 82 -2.89 -3.18 -6.51
CA ILE A 82 -3.47 -2.88 -7.80
C ILE A 82 -2.56 -1.86 -8.48
N PRO A 83 -1.78 -2.28 -9.49
CA PRO A 83 -1.03 -1.34 -10.30
C PRO A 83 -2.03 -0.52 -11.12
N VAL A 84 -1.92 0.80 -11.04
CA VAL A 84 -2.78 1.69 -11.83
C VAL A 84 -2.10 1.89 -13.19
N ASN A 85 -2.86 1.78 -14.28
CA ASN A 85 -2.35 1.94 -15.65
C ASN A 85 -2.00 3.41 -16.02
N THR A 86 -1.88 4.29 -15.02
CA THR A 86 -1.61 5.72 -15.12
C THR A 86 -0.38 6.08 -14.30
N GLU A 87 0.16 7.29 -14.44
CA GLU A 87 1.31 7.81 -13.65
C GLU A 87 1.03 7.96 -12.14
N SER A 88 -0.12 7.50 -11.66
CA SER A 88 -0.49 7.52 -10.26
C SER A 88 0.17 6.36 -9.49
N PRO A 89 0.49 6.55 -8.19
CA PRO A 89 1.05 5.48 -7.37
C PRO A 89 0.12 4.27 -7.31
N PRO A 90 0.66 3.04 -7.21
CA PRO A 90 -0.12 1.83 -7.05
C PRO A 90 -0.96 1.87 -5.77
N LYS A 91 -2.12 1.22 -5.81
CA LYS A 91 -3.07 1.20 -4.70
C LYS A 91 -3.03 -0.16 -4.00
N LEU A 92 -2.78 -0.20 -2.70
CA LEU A 92 -2.95 -1.39 -1.88
C LEU A 92 -4.32 -1.36 -1.20
N ALA A 93 -5.25 -2.16 -1.72
CA ALA A 93 -6.55 -2.37 -1.11
C ALA A 93 -6.44 -3.40 0.03
N TYR A 94 -6.34 -2.93 1.27
CA TYR A 94 -6.14 -3.78 2.45
C TYR A 94 -7.45 -4.14 3.15
N ILE A 95 -7.44 -5.28 3.83
CA ILE A 95 -8.58 -5.82 4.56
C ILE A 95 -8.55 -5.25 5.99
N SER A 96 -9.50 -4.37 6.32
CA SER A 96 -9.55 -3.70 7.63
C SER A 96 -9.60 -4.71 8.80
N SER A 97 -10.42 -5.76 8.71
CA SER A 97 -10.53 -6.80 9.76
C SER A 97 -9.27 -7.65 9.97
N ALA A 98 -8.32 -7.62 9.04
CA ALA A 98 -7.04 -8.32 9.12
C ALA A 98 -5.85 -7.36 9.33
N THR A 99 -6.12 -6.14 9.80
CA THR A 99 -5.10 -5.14 10.12
C THR A 99 -4.59 -5.37 11.53
N LEU A 100 -3.27 -5.44 11.69
CA LEU A 100 -2.61 -5.54 13.00
C LEU A 100 -1.74 -4.32 13.24
N CYS A 101 -2.03 -3.55 14.29
CA CYS A 101 -1.15 -2.49 14.76
C CYS A 101 0.05 -3.11 15.49
N LEU A 102 1.26 -2.86 14.99
CA LEU A 102 2.50 -3.33 15.60
C LEU A 102 3.02 -2.36 16.67
N GLY A 103 2.54 -1.12 16.64
CA GLY A 103 2.90 -0.06 17.58
C GLY A 103 3.70 1.09 16.94
N PRO A 104 4.08 2.09 17.74
CA PRO A 104 4.77 3.28 17.25
C PRO A 104 6.20 2.95 16.81
N LEU A 105 6.65 3.56 15.70
CA LEU A 105 7.99 3.41 15.13
C LEU A 105 9.13 3.42 16.16
N PRO A 106 9.23 4.38 17.11
CA PRO A 106 10.35 4.44 18.05
C PRO A 106 10.44 3.25 19.02
N THR A 107 9.37 2.44 19.14
CA THR A 107 9.35 1.28 20.03
C THR A 107 9.72 -0.04 19.33
N LEU A 108 9.83 -0.01 18.00
CA LEU A 108 10.04 -1.20 17.19
C LEU A 108 11.51 -1.31 16.73
N PRO A 109 12.03 -2.53 16.50
CA PRO A 109 13.39 -2.73 16.00
C PRO A 109 13.61 -2.01 14.65
N PRO A 110 14.80 -1.43 14.43
CA PRO A 110 15.14 -0.82 13.14
C PRO A 110 15.10 -1.87 12.01
N GLY A 111 14.57 -1.47 10.86
CA GLY A 111 14.48 -2.33 9.67
C GLY A 111 13.25 -3.25 9.62
N LEU A 112 12.22 -3.00 10.44
CA LEU A 112 10.91 -3.67 10.32
C LEU A 112 9.96 -2.95 9.34
N THR A 113 10.20 -1.66 9.10
CA THR A 113 9.37 -0.78 8.27
C THR A 113 9.38 -1.21 6.80
N ASN A 114 8.21 -1.21 6.15
CA ASN A 114 8.04 -1.30 4.69
C ASN A 114 8.68 -2.53 4.03
N LYS A 115 8.84 -3.60 4.81
CA LYS A 115 9.13 -4.94 4.29
C LYS A 115 7.85 -5.58 3.81
N THR A 116 7.77 -5.79 2.51
CA THR A 116 6.58 -6.33 1.85
C THR A 116 6.90 -7.56 1.02
N ALA A 117 6.09 -8.60 1.15
CA ALA A 117 6.06 -9.72 0.22
C ALA A 117 4.86 -9.54 -0.73
N ILE A 118 5.15 -9.49 -2.03
CA ILE A 118 4.14 -9.39 -3.09
C ILE A 118 4.21 -10.67 -3.93
N THR A 119 3.08 -11.35 -4.05
CA THR A 119 2.93 -12.54 -4.87
C THR A 119 1.96 -12.26 -6.01
N SER A 120 2.42 -12.44 -7.24
CA SER A 120 1.63 -12.17 -8.44
C SER A 120 1.90 -13.15 -9.57
N LEU A 121 0.95 -13.21 -10.51
CA LEU A 121 1.12 -13.84 -11.81
C LEU A 121 1.13 -12.72 -12.85
N GLY A 122 2.19 -12.63 -13.64
CA GLY A 122 2.37 -11.58 -14.64
C GLY A 122 3.35 -12.00 -15.72
N TRP A 123 3.34 -11.26 -16.83
CA TRP A 123 4.28 -11.45 -17.93
C TRP A 123 5.28 -10.31 -17.88
N VAL A 124 6.57 -10.62 -17.87
CA VAL A 124 7.64 -9.62 -17.88
C VAL A 124 7.76 -9.09 -19.30
N LEU A 125 7.24 -7.87 -19.54
CA LEU A 125 7.28 -7.22 -20.86
C LEU A 125 8.63 -6.54 -21.13
N ALA A 126 9.25 -6.01 -20.08
CA ALA A 126 10.61 -5.48 -20.10
C ALA A 126 11.21 -5.70 -18.72
N ARG A 127 12.51 -6.02 -18.69
CA ARG A 127 13.31 -6.05 -17.48
C ARG A 127 14.34 -4.95 -17.62
N GLU A 128 14.19 -3.92 -16.81
CA GLU A 128 15.21 -2.90 -16.64
C GLU A 128 15.84 -3.14 -15.28
N GLU A 129 17.13 -3.47 -15.28
CA GLU A 129 17.89 -3.61 -14.05
C GLU A 129 18.16 -2.20 -13.54
N VAL A 130 17.40 -1.81 -12.52
CA VAL A 130 17.71 -0.65 -11.70
C VAL A 130 18.70 -1.14 -10.66
#